data_AF-A0A8J7Y6B6-F1
#
_entry.id   AF-A0A8J7Y6B6-F1
#
_cell.length_a   1.000
_cell.length_b   1.000
_cell.length_c   1.000
_cell.angle_alpha   90.00
_cell.angle_beta   90.00
_cell.angle_gamma   90.00
#
_symmetry.space_group_name_H-M   'P 1'
#
loop_
_entity.id
_entity.type
_entity.pdbx_description
1 polymer ?
#
loop_
_entity_poly.entity_id
_entity_poly.type
_entity_poly.pdbx_seq_one_letter_code
_entity_poly.pdbx_strand_id
1 'polypeptide(L)'
;MDRSLDVGHVAETLPDVGQTLEDPRLRPVGVLGGTALLALGASLSLAPTTGEWTFWSNAVAATLVFVGVPLFSLGLAAAEPPSDSRFHIGVNLSTKQRRAVAVGALCITLAPVVMALGSPLGLSLLVLATAATMAFVGSALVLTGFVAWTAETLGEPA
;
A
#
# COMPACT_ATOMS: atom_id res chain seq x y z
N MET A 1 -18.86 -25.95 6.17
CA MET A 1 -19.18 -24.56 5.78
C MET A 1 -17.88 -23.93 5.33
N ASP A 2 -17.53 -24.10 4.06
CA ASP A 2 -16.37 -23.47 3.45
C ASP A 2 -16.67 -21.99 3.23
N ARG A 3 -16.36 -21.16 4.23
CA ARG A 3 -16.19 -19.73 4.01
C ARG A 3 -14.80 -19.51 3.44
N SER A 4 -14.58 -19.94 2.19
CA SER A 4 -13.51 -19.31 1.42
C SER A 4 -13.96 -17.87 1.20
N LEU A 5 -13.18 -16.92 1.73
CA LEU A 5 -13.30 -15.53 1.33
C LEU A 5 -12.92 -15.49 -0.15
N ASP A 6 -13.92 -15.62 -1.03
CA ASP A 6 -13.73 -15.43 -2.46
C ASP A 6 -13.29 -13.98 -2.65
N VAL A 7 -11.99 -13.82 -2.86
CA VAL A 7 -11.31 -12.56 -3.11
C VAL A 7 -11.98 -11.81 -4.28
N GLY A 8 -12.59 -12.55 -5.21
CA GLY A 8 -13.35 -12.01 -6.32
C GLY A 8 -14.62 -11.25 -5.91
N HIS A 9 -15.28 -11.66 -4.82
CA HIS A 9 -16.54 -11.04 -4.35
C HIS A 9 -16.29 -9.72 -3.61
N VAL A 10 -15.24 -9.65 -2.78
CA VAL A 10 -14.84 -8.41 -2.09
C VAL A 10 -14.38 -7.36 -3.12
N ALA A 11 -13.66 -7.78 -4.16
CA ALA A 11 -13.18 -6.89 -5.21
C ALA A 11 -14.30 -6.27 -6.05
N GLU A 12 -15.45 -6.94 -6.22
CA GLU A 12 -16.59 -6.41 -6.98
C GLU A 12 -17.26 -5.21 -6.29
N THR A 13 -17.28 -5.20 -4.94
CA THR A 13 -17.85 -4.13 -4.13
C THR A 13 -16.96 -2.90 -3.95
N LEU A 14 -15.70 -2.95 -4.40
CA LEU A 14 -14.79 -1.82 -4.28
C LEU A 14 -15.11 -0.71 -5.31
N PRO A 15 -14.66 0.55 -5.12
CA PRO A 15 -14.77 1.59 -6.15
C PRO A 15 -13.86 1.29 -7.34
N ASP A 16 -14.28 1.67 -8.56
CA ASP A 16 -13.47 1.44 -9.77
C ASP A 16 -12.35 2.47 -9.87
N VAL A 17 -11.15 2.04 -9.48
CA VAL A 17 -9.88 2.76 -9.62
C VAL A 17 -8.94 2.05 -10.62
N GLY A 18 -9.46 1.06 -11.36
CA GLY A 18 -8.67 0.17 -12.22
C GLY A 18 -8.02 0.88 -13.40
N GLN A 19 -8.73 1.84 -14.03
CA GLN A 19 -8.23 2.55 -15.21
C GLN A 19 -6.94 3.33 -14.96
N THR A 20 -6.74 3.85 -13.75
CA THR A 20 -5.49 4.58 -13.45
C THR A 20 -4.30 3.63 -13.35
N LEU A 21 -4.48 2.44 -12.77
CA LEU A 21 -3.43 1.41 -12.62
C LEU A 21 -3.08 0.67 -13.91
N GLU A 22 -3.85 0.86 -14.98
CA GLU A 22 -3.52 0.35 -16.30
C GLU A 22 -2.40 1.15 -16.99
N ASP A 23 -2.04 2.34 -16.48
CA ASP A 23 -0.91 3.09 -17.02
C ASP A 23 0.44 2.46 -16.58
N PRO A 24 1.24 1.89 -17.51
CA PRO A 24 2.51 1.27 -17.17
C PRO A 24 3.55 2.27 -16.63
N ARG A 25 3.35 3.57 -16.86
CA ARG A 25 4.23 4.64 -16.37
C ARG A 25 4.13 4.80 -14.86
N LEU A 26 3.07 4.31 -14.22
CA LEU A 26 2.93 4.34 -12.77
C LEU A 26 3.88 3.38 -12.07
N ARG A 27 4.33 2.30 -12.74
CA ARG A 27 5.25 1.34 -12.14
C ARG A 27 6.58 1.98 -11.73
N PRO A 28 7.35 2.65 -12.61
CA PRO A 28 8.61 3.26 -12.19
C PRO A 28 8.41 4.34 -11.12
N VAL A 29 7.34 5.13 -11.21
CA VAL A 29 7.03 6.18 -10.22
C VAL A 29 6.71 5.56 -8.86
N GLY A 30 5.87 4.54 -8.81
CA GLY A 30 5.48 3.85 -7.58
C GLY A 30 6.64 3.09 -6.95
N VAL A 31 7.40 2.33 -7.75
CA VAL A 31 8.53 1.54 -7.26
C VAL A 31 9.67 2.43 -6.79
N LEU A 32 10.13 3.39 -7.60
CA LEU A 32 11.23 4.28 -7.21
C LEU A 32 10.81 5.23 -6.09
N GLY A 33 9.64 5.86 -6.23
CA GLY A 33 9.12 6.80 -5.25
C GLY A 33 8.86 6.12 -3.91
N GLY A 34 8.20 4.96 -3.92
CA GLY A 34 7.96 4.17 -2.72
C GLY A 34 9.26 3.73 -2.05
N THR A 35 10.22 3.21 -2.82
CA THR A 35 11.54 2.80 -2.29
C THR A 35 12.30 3.99 -1.69
N ALA A 36 12.30 5.15 -2.35
CA ALA A 36 12.96 6.34 -1.84
C ALA A 36 12.35 6.83 -0.52
N LEU A 37 11.02 6.86 -0.41
CA LEU A 37 10.32 7.22 0.83
C LEU A 37 10.65 6.25 1.96
N LEU A 38 10.67 4.95 1.67
CA LEU A 38 11.04 3.92 2.65
C LEU A 38 12.49 4.06 3.12
N ALA A 39 13.42 4.29 2.20
CA ALA A 39 14.82 4.50 2.52
C ALA A 39 15.02 5.74 3.39
N LEU A 40 14.33 6.85 3.07
CA LEU A 40 14.36 8.07 3.88
C LEU A 40 13.75 7.84 5.27
N GLY A 41 12.61 7.17 5.35
CA GLY A 41 11.96 6.82 6.63
C GLY A 41 12.87 5.97 7.52
N ALA A 42 13.45 4.90 6.95
CA ALA A 42 14.40 4.05 7.67
C ALA A 42 15.64 4.82 8.14
N SER A 43 16.17 5.72 7.30
CA SER A 43 17.33 6.56 7.65
C SER A 43 17.02 7.48 8.82
N LEU A 44 15.82 8.07 8.86
CA LEU A 44 15.36 8.93 9.95
C LEU A 44 15.12 8.16 11.25
N SER A 45 14.63 6.92 11.18
CA SER A 45 14.49 6.05 12.35
C SER A 45 15.83 5.62 12.95
N LEU A 46 16.89 5.55 12.14
CA LEU A 46 18.25 5.18 12.57
C LEU A 46 19.11 6.39 12.98
N ALA A 47 18.63 7.61 12.71
CA ALA A 47 19.38 8.82 13.02
C ALA A 47 19.51 9.01 14.54
N PRO A 48 20.74 9.27 15.06
CA PRO A 48 20.95 9.51 16.47
C PRO A 48 20.36 10.88 16.85
N THR A 49 19.10 10.86 17.26
CA THR A 49 18.35 12.03 17.70
C THR A 49 18.07 11.90 19.20
N THR A 50 18.08 13.02 19.93
CA THR A 50 17.80 13.06 21.37
C THR A 50 16.67 14.04 21.70
N GLY A 51 15.89 13.73 22.74
CA GLY A 51 14.82 14.60 23.22
C GLY A 51 13.64 14.72 22.23
N GLU A 52 13.09 15.93 22.09
CA GLU A 52 11.94 16.20 21.21
C GLU A 52 12.23 15.90 19.72
N TRP A 53 13.49 15.99 19.30
CA TRP A 53 13.90 15.64 17.94
C TRP A 53 13.69 14.16 17.62
N THR A 54 13.80 13.26 18.60
CA THR A 54 13.53 11.82 18.40
C THR A 54 12.06 11.55 18.12
N PHE A 55 11.16 12.27 18.80
CA PHE A 55 9.72 12.13 18.58
C PHE A 55 9.34 12.57 17.16
N TRP A 56 9.81 13.75 16.73
CA TRP A 56 9.53 14.25 15.39
C TRP A 56 10.18 13.40 14.29
N SER A 57 11.42 12.95 14.49
CA SER A 57 12.10 12.05 13.55
C SER A 57 11.30 10.75 13.36
N ASN A 58 10.82 10.15 14.46
CA ASN A 58 10.02 8.93 14.41
C ASN A 58 8.63 9.15 13.80
N ALA A 59 7.97 10.27 14.09
CA ALA A 59 6.68 10.60 13.49
C ALA A 59 6.78 10.81 11.97
N VAL A 60 7.81 11.52 11.52
CA VAL A 60 8.10 11.71 10.09
C VAL A 60 8.48 10.39 9.44
N ALA A 61 9.37 9.60 10.07
CA ALA A 61 9.76 8.28 9.58
C ALA A 61 8.54 7.35 9.42
N ALA A 62 7.68 7.28 10.42
CA ALA A 62 6.44 6.51 10.35
C ALA A 62 5.55 6.99 9.19
N THR A 63 5.35 8.30 9.04
CA THR A 63 4.55 8.87 7.95
C THR A 63 5.12 8.50 6.58
N LEU A 64 6.45 8.58 6.41
CA LEU A 64 7.12 8.19 5.17
C LEU A 64 6.93 6.70 4.86
N VAL A 65 6.91 5.82 5.87
CA VAL A 65 6.60 4.39 5.69
C VAL A 65 5.14 4.19 5.32
N PHE A 66 4.20 4.88 5.98
CA PHE A 66 2.76 4.80 5.70
C PHE A 66 2.38 5.33 4.30
N VAL A 67 3.21 6.17 3.69
CA VAL A 67 3.03 6.60 2.29
C VAL A 67 3.86 5.75 1.33
N GLY A 68 5.08 5.39 1.72
CA GLY A 68 6.04 4.66 0.90
C GLY A 68 5.61 3.23 0.58
N VAL A 69 5.10 2.48 1.58
CA VAL A 69 4.62 1.10 1.35
C VAL A 69 3.45 1.09 0.36
N PRO A 70 2.37 1.87 0.52
CA PRO A 70 1.29 1.94 -0.46
C PRO A 70 1.74 2.35 -1.85
N LEU A 71 2.62 3.34 -1.95
CA LEU A 71 3.13 3.82 -3.23
C LEU A 71 3.95 2.74 -3.96
N PHE A 72 4.78 2.01 -3.20
CA PHE A 72 5.52 0.87 -3.71
C PHE A 72 4.59 -0.25 -4.18
N SER A 73 3.60 -0.62 -3.36
CA SER A 73 2.59 -1.63 -3.70
C SER A 73 1.78 -1.24 -4.94
N LEU A 74 1.40 0.02 -5.10
CA LEU A 74 0.74 0.55 -6.30
C LEU A 74 1.65 0.43 -7.53
N GLY A 75 2.95 0.73 -7.39
CA GLY A 75 3.92 0.57 -8.48
C GLY A 75 4.04 -0.89 -8.94
N LEU A 76 4.06 -1.84 -8.00
CA LEU A 76 4.06 -3.27 -8.32
C LEU A 76 2.74 -3.71 -8.96
N ALA A 77 1.61 -3.19 -8.51
CA ALA A 77 0.29 -3.51 -9.06
C ALA A 77 -0.01 -2.82 -10.41
N ALA A 78 0.74 -1.77 -10.77
CA ALA A 78 0.58 -1.12 -12.07
C ALA A 78 0.87 -2.10 -13.22
N ALA A 79 0.27 -1.83 -14.38
CA ALA A 79 0.44 -2.64 -15.57
C ALA A 79 1.92 -2.86 -15.92
N GLU A 80 2.22 -4.09 -16.34
CA GLU A 80 3.57 -4.48 -16.71
C GLU A 80 4.03 -3.69 -17.95
N PRO A 81 5.19 -3.02 -17.90
CA PRO A 81 5.75 -2.38 -19.08
C PRO A 81 6.28 -3.43 -20.08
N PRO A 82 6.58 -3.01 -21.33
CA PRO A 82 7.16 -3.90 -22.36
C PRO A 82 8.38 -4.67 -21.84
N SER A 83 8.62 -5.87 -22.36
CA SER A 83 9.67 -6.80 -21.90
C SER A 83 11.11 -6.27 -22.01
N ASP A 84 11.33 -5.25 -22.84
CA ASP A 84 12.58 -4.47 -22.94
C ASP A 84 12.86 -3.60 -21.68
N SER A 85 11.81 -3.25 -20.93
CA SER A 85 11.90 -2.30 -19.82
C SER A 85 12.58 -2.88 -18.59
N ARG A 86 13.46 -2.09 -17.96
CA ARG A 86 14.08 -2.40 -16.66
C ARG A 86 13.09 -2.53 -15.49
N PHE A 87 11.83 -2.15 -15.71
CA PHE A 87 10.73 -2.27 -14.74
C PHE A 87 9.77 -3.42 -15.09
N HIS A 88 10.16 -4.30 -16.01
CA HIS A 88 9.50 -5.58 -16.19
C HIS A 88 9.96 -6.50 -15.05
N ILE A 89 9.05 -6.79 -14.11
CA ILE A 89 9.34 -7.50 -12.85
C ILE A 89 8.67 -8.88 -12.85
N GLY A 90 7.79 -9.16 -13.82
CA GLY A 90 7.01 -10.39 -13.93
C GLY A 90 5.78 -10.42 -13.03
N VAL A 91 5.39 -9.26 -12.48
CA VAL A 91 4.22 -9.11 -11.60
C VAL A 91 3.07 -8.61 -12.45
N ASN A 92 2.21 -9.51 -12.92
CA ASN A 92 1.03 -9.15 -13.71
C ASN A 92 -0.26 -9.53 -12.98
N LEU A 93 -0.77 -8.59 -12.18
CA LEU A 93 -2.03 -8.76 -11.47
C LEU A 93 -3.22 -8.66 -12.43
N SER A 94 -4.27 -9.45 -12.18
CA SER A 94 -5.57 -9.25 -12.83
C SER A 94 -6.23 -7.94 -12.37
N THR A 95 -7.20 -7.43 -13.13
CA THR A 95 -7.91 -6.18 -12.80
C THR A 95 -8.50 -6.20 -11.38
N LYS A 96 -9.04 -7.35 -10.94
CA LYS A 96 -9.59 -7.52 -9.58
C LYS A 96 -8.51 -7.43 -8.50
N GLN A 97 -7.37 -8.08 -8.71
CA GLN A 97 -6.23 -8.04 -7.78
C GLN A 97 -5.64 -6.63 -7.70
N ARG A 98 -5.47 -5.94 -8.84
CA ARG A 98 -5.02 -4.54 -8.89
C ARG A 98 -5.94 -3.62 -8.10
N ARG A 99 -7.26 -3.78 -8.25
CA ARG A 99 -8.27 -3.00 -7.53
C ARG A 99 -8.17 -3.19 -6.02
N ALA A 100 -7.97 -4.43 -5.56
CA ALA A 100 -7.76 -4.72 -4.14
C ALA A 100 -6.51 -4.01 -3.60
N VAL A 101 -5.37 -4.09 -4.32
CA VAL A 101 -4.15 -3.37 -3.94
C VAL A 101 -4.36 -1.85 -3.95
N ALA A 102 -5.09 -1.31 -4.92
CA ALA A 102 -5.33 0.13 -5.04
C ALA A 102 -6.12 0.69 -3.86
N VAL A 103 -7.24 0.04 -3.53
CA VAL A 103 -8.07 0.45 -2.41
C VAL A 103 -7.33 0.24 -1.11
N GLY A 104 -6.60 -0.88 -0.99
CA GLY A 104 -5.78 -1.13 0.18
C GLY A 104 -4.74 -0.04 0.42
N ALA A 105 -4.03 0.36 -0.63
CA ALA A 105 -3.07 1.46 -0.62
C ALA A 105 -3.72 2.79 -0.25
N LEU A 106 -4.91 3.09 -0.77
CA LEU A 106 -5.66 4.29 -0.40
C LEU A 106 -6.04 4.30 1.07
N CYS A 107 -6.53 3.17 1.61
CA CYS A 107 -6.87 3.05 3.03
C CYS A 107 -5.66 3.29 3.93
N ILE A 108 -4.48 2.74 3.58
CA ILE A 108 -3.26 2.94 4.36
C ILE A 108 -2.80 4.40 4.31
N THR A 109 -2.82 5.03 3.13
CA THR A 109 -2.37 6.44 2.98
C THR A 109 -3.31 7.45 3.65
N LEU A 110 -4.59 7.12 3.83
CA LEU A 110 -5.55 7.95 4.56
C LEU A 110 -5.40 7.86 6.09
N ALA A 111 -4.85 6.78 6.64
CA ALA A 111 -4.73 6.61 8.09
C ALA A 111 -3.92 7.73 8.79
N PRO A 112 -2.74 8.17 8.27
CA PRO A 112 -2.05 9.35 8.80
C PRO A 112 -2.85 10.65 8.69
N VAL A 113 -3.66 10.81 7.63
CA VAL A 113 -4.51 12.00 7.42
C VAL A 113 -5.60 12.08 8.48
N VAL A 114 -6.25 10.95 8.78
CA VAL A 114 -7.23 10.83 9.87
C VAL A 114 -6.61 11.16 11.22
N MET A 115 -5.40 10.67 11.48
CA MET A 115 -4.64 11.00 12.70
C MET A 115 -4.33 12.49 12.80
N ALA A 116 -3.89 13.12 11.70
CA ALA A 116 -3.57 14.55 11.67
C ALA A 116 -4.80 15.44 11.87
N LEU A 117 -5.93 15.10 11.25
CA LEU A 117 -7.20 15.83 11.39
C LEU A 117 -7.84 15.67 12.76
N GLY A 118 -7.63 14.53 13.44
CA GLY A 118 -8.13 14.30 14.79
C GLY A 118 -7.27 14.89 15.92
N SER A 119 -6.00 15.23 15.63
CA SER A 119 -5.05 15.82 16.58
C SER A 119 -5.50 17.14 17.24
N PRO A 120 -6.05 18.15 16.52
CA PRO A 120 -6.40 19.44 17.13
C PRO A 120 -7.52 19.39 18.18
N LEU A 121 -8.24 18.27 18.32
CA LEU A 121 -9.30 18.07 19.32
C LEU A 121 -8.88 17.19 20.50
N GLY A 122 -7.61 16.77 20.56
CA GLY A 122 -7.14 15.69 21.41
C GLY A 122 -7.36 14.33 20.72
N LEU A 123 -6.33 13.47 20.72
CA LEU A 123 -6.38 12.15 20.11
C LEU A 123 -7.39 11.26 20.85
N SER A 124 -8.65 11.30 20.41
CA SER A 124 -9.67 10.41 20.93
C SER A 124 -9.33 8.95 20.55
N LEU A 125 -9.67 8.02 21.44
CA LEU A 125 -9.55 6.59 21.17
C LEU A 125 -10.22 6.19 19.84
N LEU A 126 -11.29 6.89 19.46
CA LEU A 126 -12.01 6.70 18.21
C LEU A 126 -11.16 7.03 16.98
N VAL A 127 -10.40 8.14 16.99
CA VAL A 127 -9.50 8.53 15.88
C VAL A 127 -8.40 7.49 15.71
N LEU A 128 -7.78 7.07 16.81
CA LEU A 128 -6.78 6.01 16.84
C LEU A 128 -7.34 4.69 16.31
N ALA A 129 -8.52 4.28 16.79
CA ALA A 129 -9.17 3.06 16.33
C ALA A 129 -9.53 3.13 14.84
N THR A 130 -10.00 4.28 14.35
CA THR A 130 -10.35 4.48 12.93
C THR A 130 -9.11 4.39 12.04
N ALA A 131 -8.03 5.09 12.40
CA ALA A 131 -6.78 5.06 11.66
C ALA A 131 -6.16 3.64 11.68
N ALA A 132 -6.17 2.97 12.83
CA ALA A 132 -5.69 1.59 12.95
C ALA A 132 -6.52 0.61 12.11
N THR A 133 -7.85 0.76 12.11
CA THR A 133 -8.74 -0.07 11.29
C THR A 133 -8.49 0.15 9.81
N MET A 134 -8.31 1.41 9.37
CA MET A 134 -7.98 1.73 7.98
C MET A 134 -6.64 1.11 7.56
N ALA A 135 -5.61 1.23 8.39
CA ALA A 135 -4.31 0.62 8.12
C ALA A 135 -4.40 -0.91 8.06
N PHE A 136 -5.14 -1.53 8.97
CA PHE A 136 -5.32 -2.98 9.02
C PHE A 136 -6.10 -3.50 7.80
N VAL A 137 -7.27 -2.93 7.52
CA VAL A 137 -8.09 -3.30 6.36
C VAL A 137 -7.33 -3.05 5.08
N GLY A 138 -6.64 -1.91 4.98
CA GLY A 138 -5.84 -1.57 3.81
C GLY A 138 -4.70 -2.56 3.58
N SER A 139 -3.98 -2.94 4.63
CA SER A 139 -2.90 -3.95 4.56
C SER A 139 -3.45 -5.32 4.15
N ALA A 140 -4.59 -5.73 4.71
CA ALA A 140 -5.24 -6.98 4.36
C ALA A 140 -5.63 -7.01 2.87
N LEU A 141 -6.17 -5.92 2.31
CA LEU A 141 -6.52 -5.82 0.89
C LEU A 141 -5.28 -5.89 -0.02
N VAL A 142 -4.21 -5.18 0.33
CA VAL A 142 -2.94 -5.25 -0.42
C VAL A 142 -2.39 -6.67 -0.42
N LEU A 143 -2.30 -7.30 0.75
CA LEU A 143 -1.83 -8.68 0.88
C LEU A 143 -2.71 -9.65 0.10
N THR A 144 -4.03 -9.48 0.15
CA THR A 144 -4.97 -10.34 -0.57
C THR A 144 -4.72 -10.28 -2.08
N GLY A 145 -4.52 -9.09 -2.64
CA GLY A 145 -4.23 -8.92 -4.08
C GLY A 145 -2.94 -9.64 -4.50
N PHE A 146 -1.85 -9.50 -3.73
CA PHE A 146 -0.59 -10.15 -4.03
C PHE A 146 -0.58 -11.66 -3.75
N VAL A 147 -1.23 -12.11 -2.67
CA VAL A 147 -1.33 -13.54 -2.34
C VAL A 147 -2.13 -14.27 -3.40
N ALA A 148 -3.25 -13.69 -3.86
CA ALA A 148 -4.04 -14.25 -4.96
C ALA A 148 -3.19 -14.41 -6.23
N TRP A 149 -2.41 -13.38 -6.58
CA TRP A 149 -1.47 -13.46 -7.70
C TRP A 149 -0.43 -14.58 -7.50
N THR A 150 0.23 -14.65 -6.34
CA THR A 150 1.23 -15.71 -6.08
C THR A 150 0.62 -17.12 -6.15
N ALA A 151 -0.62 -17.28 -5.68
CA ALA A 151 -1.30 -18.56 -5.71
C ALA A 151 -1.66 -18.99 -7.15
N GLU A 152 -2.09 -18.05 -7.99
CA GLU A 152 -2.32 -18.31 -9.42
C GLU A 152 -1.02 -18.70 -10.14
N THR A 153 0.05 -17.92 -9.95
CA THR A 153 1.36 -18.20 -10.59
C THR A 153 1.98 -19.53 -10.15
N LEU A 154 1.81 -19.94 -8.90
CA LEU A 154 2.30 -21.25 -8.41
C LEU A 154 1.41 -22.42 -8.85
N GLY A 155 0.15 -22.16 -9.19
CA GLY A 155 -0.82 -23.17 -9.62
C GLY A 155 -0.80 -23.47 -11.13
N GLU A 156 -0.17 -22.62 -11.94
CA GLU A 156 0.00 -22.86 -13.37
C GLU A 156 1.03 -23.98 -13.61
N PRO A 157 0.66 -25.09 -14.30
CA PRO A 157 1.60 -26.14 -14.63
C PRO A 157 2.67 -25.62 -15.60
N ALA A 158 3.94 -25.93 -15.30
CA ALA A 158 5.13 -25.53 -16.04
C ALA A 158 5.19 -26.07 -17.48
#